data_AF-A0A959FGE1-F1
#
_entry.id   AF-A0A959FGE1-F1
#
_cell.length_a   1.000
_cell.length_b   1.000
_cell.length_c   1.000
_cell.angle_alpha   90.00
_cell.angle_beta   90.00
_cell.angle_gamma   90.00
#
_symmetry.space_group_name_H-M   'P 1'
#
loop_
_entity.id
_entity.type
_entity.pdbx_description
1 polymer ?
#
loop_
_entity_poly.entity_id
_entity_poly.type
_entity_poly.pdbx_seq_one_letter_code
_entity_poly.pdbx_strand_id
1 'polypeptide(L)'
;MTDKEKKIPLPEEFTRGQLHTQPETLQLPQRDNKLFIGIPREVTLMENRVALVPSSVATLVAHGHRVVIESGAGAKSKFSDHVYSEAGAEIGQSPEQVYKADVIIKVAPPTLEEIELMRPNQILISPLQLPIINADYINKLRRKRVIAL
;
A
#
# COMPACT_ATOMS: atom_id res chain seq x y z
N MET A 1 -10.72 75.08 -16.15
CA MET A 1 -11.00 74.20 -17.30
C MET A 1 -9.92 73.14 -17.30
N THR A 2 -10.35 71.89 -17.25
CA THR A 2 -9.66 70.76 -16.62
C THR A 2 -8.67 70.08 -17.58
N ASP A 3 -7.43 69.89 -17.13
CA ASP A 3 -6.41 69.06 -17.80
C ASP A 3 -6.91 67.62 -17.94
N LYS A 4 -7.14 67.19 -19.19
CA LYS A 4 -7.45 65.79 -19.49
C LYS A 4 -6.13 65.06 -19.77
N GLU A 5 -5.68 64.28 -18.78
CA GLU A 5 -4.64 63.26 -18.92
C GLU A 5 -4.89 62.41 -20.18
N LYS A 6 -4.04 62.57 -21.20
CA LYS A 6 -3.99 61.64 -22.33
C LYS A 6 -3.34 60.35 -21.86
N LYS A 7 -4.15 59.40 -21.37
CA LYS A 7 -3.71 58.03 -21.15
C LYS A 7 -3.37 57.41 -22.51
N ILE A 8 -2.08 57.12 -22.71
CA ILE A 8 -1.60 56.36 -23.86
C ILE A 8 -2.15 54.93 -23.72
N PRO A 9 -2.88 54.40 -24.70
CA PRO A 9 -3.41 53.04 -24.62
C PRO A 9 -2.24 52.05 -24.75
N LEU A 10 -1.87 51.41 -23.64
CA LEU A 10 -0.94 50.28 -23.65
C LEU A 10 -1.62 49.12 -24.39
N PRO A 11 -0.96 48.51 -25.40
CA PRO A 11 -1.50 47.34 -26.08
C PRO A 11 -1.81 46.21 -25.08
N GLU A 12 -2.89 45.46 -25.29
CA GLU A 12 -3.29 44.37 -24.38
C GLU A 12 -2.19 43.30 -24.21
N GLU A 13 -1.33 43.16 -25.23
CA GLU A 13 -0.12 42.33 -25.22
C GLU A 13 0.81 42.63 -24.03
N PHE A 14 0.90 43.89 -23.62
CA PHE A 14 1.71 44.32 -22.46
C PHE A 14 0.95 44.27 -21.13
N THR A 15 -0.37 44.04 -21.15
CA THR A 15 -1.23 44.11 -19.96
C THR A 15 -1.70 42.72 -19.50
N ARG A 16 -1.78 41.73 -20.40
CA ARG A 16 -2.29 40.38 -20.12
C ARG A 16 -1.33 39.44 -19.38
N GLY A 17 -0.31 39.95 -18.70
CA GLY A 17 0.61 39.11 -17.91
C GLY A 17 1.42 38.10 -18.75
N GLN A 18 1.47 38.26 -20.08
CA GLN A 18 2.23 37.38 -20.98
C GLN A 18 3.75 37.50 -20.80
N LEU A 19 4.23 38.51 -20.06
CA LEU A 19 5.64 38.78 -19.77
C LEU A 19 6.06 38.40 -18.33
N HIS A 20 5.27 37.60 -17.62
CA HIS A 20 5.71 37.07 -16.33
C HIS A 20 6.68 35.91 -16.54
N THR A 21 7.86 36.00 -15.93
CA THR A 21 8.80 34.87 -15.84
C THR A 21 8.16 33.77 -15.02
N GLN A 22 8.00 32.59 -15.64
CA GLN A 22 7.55 31.42 -14.88
C GLN A 22 8.69 30.96 -13.95
N PRO A 23 8.38 30.58 -12.70
CA PRO A 23 9.37 29.97 -11.83
C PRO A 23 9.83 28.65 -12.44
N GLU A 24 11.14 28.46 -12.51
CA GLU A 24 11.73 27.21 -12.98
C GLU A 24 11.35 26.10 -11.98
N THR A 25 10.66 25.07 -12.46
CA THR A 25 10.28 23.93 -11.63
C THR A 25 11.36 22.87 -11.72
N LEU A 26 11.98 22.54 -10.58
CA LEU A 26 12.95 21.45 -10.51
C LEU A 26 12.21 20.11 -10.68
N GLN A 27 12.50 19.36 -11.73
CA GLN A 27 12.03 17.99 -11.86
C GLN A 27 12.64 17.15 -10.73
N LEU A 28 11.81 16.79 -9.75
CA LEU A 28 12.19 15.79 -8.77
C LEU A 28 12.14 14.41 -9.43
N PRO A 29 13.11 13.52 -9.12
CA PRO A 29 12.98 12.14 -9.53
C PRO A 29 11.67 11.59 -8.95
N GLN A 30 10.83 11.00 -9.81
CA GLN A 30 9.68 10.26 -9.30
C GLN A 30 10.21 9.14 -8.40
N ARG A 31 9.73 9.09 -7.15
CA ARG A 31 10.02 7.96 -6.29
C ARG A 31 9.34 6.74 -6.89
N ASP A 32 10.14 5.75 -7.27
CA ASP A 32 9.67 4.39 -7.52
C ASP A 32 9.07 3.86 -6.22
N ASN A 33 7.78 4.07 -6.00
CA ASN A 33 7.05 3.56 -4.83
C ASN A 33 6.77 2.06 -5.01
N LYS A 34 7.84 1.27 -5.11
CA LYS A 34 7.75 -0.19 -5.16
C LYS A 34 7.46 -0.69 -3.74
N LEU A 35 6.26 -1.19 -3.53
CA LEU A 35 5.86 -1.82 -2.27
C LEU A 35 6.25 -3.29 -2.27
N PHE A 36 6.68 -3.78 -1.11
CA PHE A 36 6.79 -5.21 -0.84
C PHE A 36 5.61 -5.66 0.01
N ILE A 37 4.75 -6.51 -0.56
CA ILE A 37 3.45 -6.91 -0.02
C ILE A 37 3.49 -8.41 0.31
N GLY A 38 3.04 -8.77 1.52
CA GLY A 38 2.98 -10.14 2.02
C GLY A 38 1.55 -10.58 2.28
N ILE A 39 1.21 -11.78 1.82
CA ILE A 39 -0.09 -12.42 2.02
C ILE A 39 0.12 -13.75 2.75
N PRO A 40 -0.01 -13.77 4.09
CA PRO A 40 0.11 -15.00 4.85
C PRO A 40 -1.13 -15.89 4.67
N ARG A 41 -1.01 -17.17 4.98
CA ARG A 41 -2.13 -18.10 4.98
C ARG A 41 -3.04 -17.83 6.18
N GLU A 42 -4.34 -17.98 5.97
CA GLU A 42 -5.30 -17.78 7.06
C GLU A 42 -5.36 -19.01 7.99
N VAL A 43 -5.03 -18.75 9.26
CA VAL A 43 -5.04 -19.74 10.36
C VAL A 43 -6.39 -19.80 11.08
N THR A 44 -7.23 -18.78 10.92
CA THR A 44 -8.53 -18.68 11.59
C THR A 44 -9.47 -19.80 11.18
N LEU A 45 -10.13 -20.41 12.17
CA LEU A 45 -11.14 -21.45 11.98
C LEU A 45 -12.27 -20.95 11.07
N MET A 46 -12.65 -21.76 10.09
CA MET A 46 -13.67 -21.47 9.07
C MET A 46 -13.38 -20.28 8.13
N GLU A 47 -12.19 -19.67 8.19
CA GLU A 47 -11.77 -18.72 7.17
C GLU A 47 -11.21 -19.47 5.96
N ASN A 48 -11.90 -19.31 4.83
CA ASN A 48 -11.58 -19.94 3.55
C ASN A 48 -11.15 -18.93 2.49
N ARG A 49 -11.32 -17.62 2.75
CA ARG A 49 -10.95 -16.55 1.83
C ARG A 49 -9.43 -16.32 1.87
N VAL A 50 -8.96 -15.65 0.83
CA VAL A 50 -7.59 -15.15 0.70
C VAL A 50 -7.65 -13.65 0.46
N ALA A 51 -6.66 -12.90 0.98
CA ALA A 51 -6.70 -11.44 0.96
C ALA A 51 -6.68 -10.86 -0.45
N LEU A 52 -5.93 -11.46 -1.38
CA LEU A 52 -5.90 -11.08 -2.79
C LEU A 52 -6.08 -12.30 -3.69
N VAL A 53 -6.95 -12.14 -4.68
CA VAL A 53 -7.12 -13.10 -5.77
C VAL A 53 -5.98 -12.94 -6.79
N PRO A 54 -5.65 -14.00 -7.58
CA PRO A 54 -4.53 -13.94 -8.53
C PRO A 54 -4.58 -12.78 -9.53
N SER A 55 -5.77 -12.37 -9.98
CA SER A 55 -5.93 -11.21 -10.88
C SER A 55 -5.51 -9.89 -10.24
N SER A 56 -5.81 -9.69 -8.95
CA SER A 56 -5.36 -8.53 -8.20
C SER A 56 -3.86 -8.55 -7.98
N VAL A 57 -3.28 -9.73 -7.76
CA VAL A 57 -1.83 -9.89 -7.65
C VAL A 57 -1.12 -9.54 -8.96
N ALA A 58 -1.62 -10.05 -10.09
CA ALA A 58 -1.09 -9.70 -11.41
C ALA A 58 -1.13 -8.19 -11.65
N THR A 59 -2.21 -7.52 -11.22
CA THR A 59 -2.30 -6.07 -11.31
C THR A 59 -1.21 -5.39 -10.48
N LEU A 60 -1.02 -5.77 -9.22
CA LEU A 60 0.00 -5.17 -8.36
C LEU A 60 1.41 -5.38 -8.90
N VAL A 61 1.71 -6.59 -9.39
CA VAL A 61 2.99 -6.93 -10.01
C VAL A 61 3.22 -6.14 -11.29
N ALA A 62 2.19 -5.96 -12.12
CA ALA A 62 2.27 -5.14 -13.34
C ALA A 62 2.56 -3.66 -13.04
N HIS A 63 2.15 -3.15 -11.88
CA HIS A 63 2.51 -1.79 -11.40
C HIS A 63 3.90 -1.74 -10.74
N GLY A 64 4.68 -2.83 -10.78
CA GLY A 64 6.04 -2.90 -10.27
C GLY A 64 6.15 -3.19 -8.78
N HIS A 65 5.06 -3.58 -8.12
CA HIS A 65 5.10 -4.02 -6.73
C HIS A 65 5.55 -5.47 -6.63
N ARG A 66 6.17 -5.80 -5.50
CA ARG A 66 6.65 -7.15 -5.22
C ARG A 66 5.67 -7.81 -4.27
N VAL A 67 5.12 -8.97 -4.65
CA VAL A 67 4.11 -9.68 -3.86
C VAL A 67 4.64 -11.04 -3.47
N VAL A 68 4.62 -11.37 -2.18
CA VAL A 68 4.95 -12.70 -1.64
C VAL A 68 3.72 -13.30 -0.98
N ILE A 69 3.46 -14.58 -1.26
CA ILE A 69 2.27 -15.30 -0.80
C ILE A 69 2.72 -16.58 -0.11
N GLU A 70 2.19 -16.88 1.08
CA GLU A 70 2.48 -18.14 1.77
C GLU A 70 1.98 -19.32 0.95
N SER A 71 2.81 -20.36 0.85
CA SER A 71 2.44 -21.65 0.26
C SER A 71 1.12 -22.16 0.86
N GLY A 72 0.16 -22.49 0.00
CA GLY A 72 -1.17 -22.94 0.38
C GLY A 72 -2.12 -21.87 0.89
N ALA A 73 -1.78 -20.57 0.86
CA ALA A 73 -2.68 -19.49 1.31
C ALA A 73 -4.02 -19.47 0.54
N GLY A 74 -3.97 -19.72 -0.77
CA GLY A 74 -5.17 -19.74 -1.62
C GLY A 74 -5.90 -21.08 -1.70
N ALA A 75 -5.36 -22.15 -1.10
CA ALA A 75 -5.86 -23.51 -1.32
C ALA A 75 -7.35 -23.65 -0.93
N LYS A 76 -7.74 -23.05 0.20
CA LYS A 76 -9.14 -23.02 0.67
C LYS A 76 -10.06 -22.17 -0.23
N SER A 77 -9.50 -21.20 -0.94
CA SER A 77 -10.18 -20.36 -1.94
C SER A 77 -10.16 -20.96 -3.35
N LYS A 78 -9.68 -22.20 -3.53
CA LYS A 78 -9.52 -22.88 -4.82
C LYS A 78 -8.49 -22.22 -5.76
N PHE A 79 -7.51 -21.52 -5.19
CA PHE A 79 -6.35 -21.02 -5.93
C PHE A 79 -5.11 -21.81 -5.51
N SER A 80 -4.50 -22.52 -6.46
CA SER A 80 -3.23 -23.20 -6.22
C SER A 80 -2.06 -22.22 -6.26
N ASP A 81 -0.97 -22.53 -5.57
CA ASP A 81 0.27 -21.72 -5.58
C ASP A 81 0.82 -21.49 -6.99
N HIS A 82 0.65 -22.46 -7.90
CA HIS A 82 1.01 -22.30 -9.32
C HIS A 82 0.30 -21.10 -9.96
N VAL A 83 -0.99 -20.89 -9.68
CA VAL A 83 -1.76 -19.79 -10.27
C VAL A 83 -1.26 -18.43 -9.74
N TYR A 84 -0.79 -18.38 -8.50
CA TYR A 84 -0.15 -17.18 -7.96
C TYR A 84 1.25 -16.94 -8.54
N SER A 85 2.02 -17.99 -8.73
CA SER A 85 3.32 -17.92 -9.41
C SER A 85 3.18 -17.40 -10.84
N GLU A 86 2.20 -17.90 -11.60
CA GLU A 86 1.89 -17.42 -12.96
C GLU A 86 1.40 -15.96 -12.97
N ALA A 87 0.76 -15.50 -11.89
CA ALA A 87 0.40 -14.10 -11.70
C ALA A 87 1.60 -13.21 -11.33
N GLY A 88 2.80 -13.76 -11.20
CA GLY A 88 4.03 -13.05 -10.86
C GLY A 88 4.31 -12.90 -9.37
N ALA A 89 3.59 -13.64 -8.51
CA ALA A 89 3.86 -13.67 -7.07
C ALA A 89 5.05 -14.56 -6.71
N GLU A 90 5.81 -14.18 -5.70
CA GLU A 90 6.77 -15.06 -5.05
C GLU A 90 6.04 -15.98 -4.07
N ILE A 91 6.31 -17.30 -4.11
CA ILE A 91 5.75 -18.24 -3.14
C ILE A 91 6.70 -18.36 -1.95
N GLY A 92 6.25 -17.90 -0.78
CA GLY A 92 6.94 -18.03 0.49
C GLY A 92 6.70 -19.40 1.11
N GLN A 93 7.77 -20.13 1.42
CA GLN A 93 7.67 -21.48 1.99
C GLN A 93 7.39 -21.45 3.51
N SER A 94 7.63 -20.31 4.15
CA SER A 94 7.42 -20.15 5.59
C SER A 94 6.71 -18.82 5.90
N PRO A 95 5.92 -18.75 6.99
CA PRO A 95 5.31 -17.51 7.44
C PRO A 95 6.36 -16.40 7.65
N GLU A 96 7.51 -16.71 8.21
CA GLU A 96 8.59 -15.74 8.46
C GLU A 96 9.08 -15.06 7.18
N GLN A 97 9.06 -15.77 6.04
CA GLN A 97 9.40 -15.16 4.75
C GLN A 97 8.37 -14.14 4.30
N VAL A 98 7.09 -14.40 4.55
CA VAL A 98 5.98 -13.52 4.16
C VAL A 98 5.91 -12.29 5.06
N TYR A 99 6.10 -12.49 6.38
CA TYR A 99 6.13 -11.40 7.36
C TYR A 99 7.36 -10.48 7.24
N LYS A 100 8.32 -10.78 6.36
CA LYS A 100 9.38 -9.85 5.94
C LYS A 100 8.91 -8.78 4.95
N ALA A 101 7.66 -8.81 4.48
CA ALA A 101 7.11 -7.76 3.63
C ALA A 101 6.98 -6.41 4.37
N ASP A 102 6.82 -5.30 3.65
CA ASP A 102 6.59 -3.98 4.28
C ASP A 102 5.11 -3.76 4.60
N VAL A 103 4.25 -4.38 3.78
CA VAL A 103 2.79 -4.38 3.94
C VAL A 103 2.31 -5.81 4.09
N ILE A 104 1.52 -6.09 5.11
CA ILE A 104 0.85 -7.40 5.32
C ILE A 104 -0.64 -7.20 5.13
N ILE A 105 -1.25 -8.04 4.29
CA ILE A 105 -2.69 -7.99 4.01
C ILE A 105 -3.31 -9.29 4.46
N LYS A 106 -4.31 -9.20 5.36
CA LYS A 106 -5.04 -10.36 5.90
C LYS A 106 -6.54 -10.14 5.85
N VAL A 107 -7.28 -11.25 5.80
CA VAL A 107 -8.74 -11.27 5.88
C VAL A 107 -9.19 -11.29 7.33
N ALA A 108 -8.55 -12.10 8.17
CA ALA A 108 -8.80 -12.15 9.60
C ALA A 108 -7.83 -11.24 10.36
N PRO A 109 -8.21 -10.75 11.56
CA PRO A 109 -7.24 -10.10 12.44
C PRO A 109 -6.08 -11.07 12.73
N PRO A 110 -4.83 -10.60 12.74
CA PRO A 110 -3.69 -11.46 13.04
C PRO A 110 -3.79 -12.01 14.47
N THR A 111 -3.21 -13.16 14.70
CA THR A 111 -3.05 -13.75 16.04
C THR A 111 -1.90 -13.11 16.79
N LEU A 112 -1.80 -13.36 18.10
CA LEU A 112 -0.68 -12.87 18.91
C LEU A 112 0.68 -13.42 18.43
N GLU A 113 0.71 -14.65 17.92
CA GLU A 113 1.90 -15.30 17.35
C GLU A 113 2.30 -14.64 16.02
N GLU A 114 1.32 -14.35 15.15
CA GLU A 114 1.57 -13.64 13.90
C GLU A 114 2.08 -12.21 14.14
N ILE A 115 1.57 -11.53 15.17
CA ILE A 115 2.10 -10.22 15.58
C ILE A 115 3.56 -10.35 16.02
N GLU A 116 3.98 -11.47 16.60
CA GLU A 116 5.39 -11.72 16.97
C GLU A 116 6.31 -11.88 15.76
N LEU A 117 5.79 -12.31 14.61
CA LEU A 117 6.52 -12.37 13.34
C LEU A 117 6.65 -11.01 12.65
N MET A 118 5.76 -10.06 12.95
CA MET A 118 5.77 -8.73 12.33
C MET A 118 7.03 -7.92 12.65
N ARG A 119 7.47 -7.10 11.70
CA ARG A 119 8.62 -6.21 11.87
C ARG A 119 8.18 -4.83 12.40
N PRO A 120 9.09 -4.07 13.03
CA PRO A 120 8.77 -2.71 13.44
C PRO A 120 8.41 -1.80 12.27
N ASN A 121 7.42 -0.91 12.44
CA ASN A 121 6.93 0.03 11.42
C ASN A 121 6.31 -0.61 10.16
N GLN A 122 5.89 -1.87 10.24
CA GLN A 122 5.18 -2.56 9.17
C GLN A 122 3.73 -2.05 9.06
N ILE A 123 3.18 -2.05 7.86
CA ILE A 123 1.76 -1.76 7.62
C ILE A 123 0.98 -3.07 7.67
N LEU A 124 -0.10 -3.10 8.44
CA LEU A 124 -1.05 -4.20 8.50
C LEU A 124 -2.39 -3.71 7.95
N ILE A 125 -2.92 -4.38 6.93
CA ILE A 125 -4.27 -4.16 6.41
C ILE A 125 -5.10 -5.38 6.79
N SER A 126 -5.99 -5.21 7.77
CA SER A 126 -6.85 -6.29 8.26
C SER A 126 -7.99 -5.73 9.11
N PRO A 127 -9.18 -6.34 9.11
CA PRO A 127 -10.27 -5.89 9.97
C PRO A 127 -9.93 -6.12 11.44
N LEU A 128 -9.47 -5.05 12.12
CA LEU A 128 -9.29 -5.04 13.56
C LEU A 128 -10.66 -4.88 14.22
N GLN A 129 -11.31 -6.00 14.52
CA GLN A 129 -12.60 -6.06 15.21
C GLN A 129 -12.46 -5.59 16.67
N LEU A 130 -12.38 -4.28 16.91
CA LEU A 130 -12.13 -3.65 18.22
C LEU A 130 -12.91 -4.25 19.40
N PRO A 131 -14.20 -4.63 19.28
CA PRO A 131 -14.94 -5.22 20.40
C PRO A 131 -14.40 -6.58 20.89
N ILE A 132 -13.63 -7.29 20.06
CA ILE A 132 -13.12 -8.64 20.32
C ILE A 132 -11.65 -8.60 20.77
N ILE A 133 -11.00 -7.44 20.65
CA ILE A 133 -9.56 -7.28 20.85
C ILE A 133 -9.24 -6.91 22.30
N ASN A 134 -8.23 -7.57 22.87
CA ASN A 134 -7.77 -7.32 24.24
C ASN A 134 -6.73 -6.18 24.31
N ALA A 135 -6.56 -5.61 25.51
CA ALA A 135 -5.53 -4.59 25.74
C ALA A 135 -4.10 -5.09 25.45
N ASP A 136 -3.80 -6.37 25.72
CA ASP A 136 -2.47 -6.95 25.43
C ASP A 136 -2.15 -6.94 23.93
N TYR A 137 -3.14 -7.26 23.10
CA TYR A 137 -3.01 -7.25 21.65
C TYR A 137 -2.65 -5.86 21.11
N ILE A 138 -3.37 -4.83 21.56
CA ILE A 138 -3.10 -3.44 21.19
C ILE A 138 -1.70 -3.03 21.68
N ASN A 139 -1.32 -3.44 22.89
CA ASN A 139 0.00 -3.19 23.42
C ASN A 139 1.11 -3.87 22.60
N LYS A 140 0.92 -5.10 22.11
CA LYS A 140 1.90 -5.77 21.22
C LYS A 140 2.06 -5.05 19.89
N LEU A 141 0.95 -4.66 19.24
CA LEU A 141 1.00 -3.87 18.00
C LEU A 141 1.71 -2.52 18.23
N ARG A 142 1.38 -1.84 19.33
CA ARG A 142 1.99 -0.56 19.72
C ARG A 142 3.49 -0.70 19.97
N ARG A 143 3.92 -1.73 20.69
CA ARG A 143 5.36 -2.01 20.96
C ARG A 143 6.14 -2.16 19.65
N LYS A 144 5.54 -2.78 18.64
CA LYS A 144 6.13 -2.93 17.32
C LYS A 144 5.92 -1.72 16.40
N ARG A 145 5.18 -0.69 16.82
CA ARG A 145 4.85 0.47 15.98
C ARG A 145 4.20 0.05 14.65
N VAL A 146 3.39 -1.00 14.67
CA VAL A 146 2.65 -1.45 13.48
C VAL A 146 1.58 -0.42 13.15
N ILE A 147 1.52 0.00 11.89
CA ILE A 147 0.48 0.87 11.37
C ILE A 147 -0.64 -0.04 10.88
N ALA A 148 -1.67 -0.23 11.71
CA ALA A 148 -2.79 -1.10 11.38
C ALA A 148 -3.98 -0.29 10.83
N LEU A 149 -4.50 -0.74 9.70
CA LEU A 149 -5.59 -0.14 8.92
C LEU A 149 -6.77 -1.10 8.80
#